data_AF-A0A2U3QIF2-F1
#
_entry.id   AF-A0A2U3QIF2-F1
#
_cell.length_a   1.000
_cell.length_b   1.000
_cell.length_c   1.000
_cell.angle_alpha   90.00
_cell.angle_beta   90.00
_cell.angle_gamma   90.00
#
_symmetry.space_group_name_H-M   'P 1'
#
loop_
_entity.id
_entity.type
_entity.pdbx_description
1 polymer ?
#
loop_
_entity_poly.entity_id
_entity_poly.type
_entity_poly.pdbx_seq_one_letter_code
_entity_poly.pdbx_strand_id
1 'polypeptide(L)'
;MSQGIPETERLLSAYRLWGLAAVLFFAMFLVSALTALSFPRLNFLILSLTLCFGFLWIGTTSVSRHCLVQLKQYIGKKIGLLEFVSTQFVFALFPLIYRQLKKEVALYQGSSQ
;
A
#
# COMPACT_ATOMS: atom_id res chain seq x y z
N MET A 1 -1.14 -18.67 -24.57
CA MET A 1 -1.33 -18.79 -23.10
C MET A 1 -1.75 -17.44 -22.55
N SER A 2 -3.05 -17.22 -22.38
CA SER A 2 -3.69 -15.94 -22.00
C SER A 2 -4.03 -15.86 -20.50
N GLN A 3 -3.14 -16.38 -19.63
CA GLN A 3 -3.38 -16.40 -18.17
C GLN A 3 -2.88 -15.13 -17.44
N GLY A 4 -2.06 -14.26 -18.08
CA GLY A 4 -1.44 -13.11 -17.41
C GLY A 4 -2.34 -11.87 -17.19
N ILE A 5 -3.39 -11.69 -18.00
CA ILE A 5 -4.33 -10.56 -17.92
C ILE A 5 -5.22 -10.63 -16.66
N PRO A 6 -5.88 -11.77 -16.33
CA PRO A 6 -6.69 -11.85 -15.11
C PRO A 6 -5.86 -11.75 -13.82
N GLU A 7 -4.58 -12.12 -13.86
CA GLU A 7 -3.69 -12.05 -12.71
C GLU A 7 -3.19 -10.62 -12.42
N THR A 8 -2.87 -9.85 -13.47
CA THR A 8 -2.49 -8.43 -13.35
C THR A 8 -3.62 -7.58 -12.76
N GLU A 9 -4.88 -7.84 -13.12
CA GLU A 9 -6.04 -7.14 -12.55
C GLU A 9 -6.30 -7.50 -11.08
N ARG A 10 -6.12 -8.78 -10.72
CA ARG A 10 -6.18 -9.24 -9.32
C ARG A 10 -5.10 -8.57 -8.47
N LEU A 11 -3.87 -8.51 -8.97
CA LEU A 11 -2.76 -7.84 -8.26
C LEU A 11 -2.98 -6.32 -8.15
N LEU A 12 -3.52 -5.67 -9.20
CA LEU A 12 -3.82 -4.24 -9.16
C LEU A 12 -4.96 -3.90 -8.18
N SER A 13 -6.00 -4.74 -8.12
CA SER A 13 -7.10 -4.59 -7.16
C SER A 13 -6.65 -4.88 -5.72
N ALA A 14 -5.84 -5.91 -5.51
CA ALA A 14 -5.22 -6.19 -4.21
C ALA A 14 -4.33 -5.02 -3.77
N TYR A 15 -3.46 -4.50 -4.65
CA TYR A 15 -2.63 -3.33 -4.37
C TYR A 15 -3.48 -2.13 -3.94
N ARG A 16 -4.62 -1.89 -4.62
CA ARG A 16 -5.55 -0.82 -4.25
C ARG A 16 -6.13 -1.01 -2.85
N LEU A 17 -6.61 -2.23 -2.55
CA LEU A 17 -7.23 -2.54 -1.27
C LEU A 17 -6.23 -2.39 -0.11
N TRP A 18 -5.05 -3.00 -0.24
CA TRP A 18 -4.01 -2.94 0.79
C TRP A 18 -3.38 -1.56 0.92
N GLY A 19 -3.26 -0.80 -0.18
CA GLY A 19 -2.80 0.57 -0.14
C GLY A 19 -3.79 1.51 0.55
N LEU A 20 -5.10 1.37 0.30
CA LEU A 20 -6.14 2.10 1.04
C LEU A 20 -6.18 1.72 2.52
N ALA A 21 -6.05 0.44 2.84
CA ALA A 21 -5.97 -0.03 4.22
C ALA A 21 -4.75 0.56 4.95
N ALA A 22 -3.60 0.64 4.27
CA ALA A 22 -2.40 1.26 4.83
C ALA A 22 -2.60 2.77 5.12
N VAL A 23 -3.25 3.51 4.22
CA VAL A 23 -3.61 4.92 4.44
C VAL A 23 -4.54 5.06 5.65
N LEU A 24 -5.56 4.20 5.75
CA LEU A 24 -6.53 4.21 6.84
C LEU A 24 -5.85 3.90 8.19
N PHE A 25 -5.08 2.81 8.28
CA PHE A 25 -4.40 2.42 9.51
C PHE A 25 -3.34 3.45 9.92
N PHE A 26 -2.69 4.11 8.98
CA PHE A 26 -1.82 5.25 9.30
C PHE A 26 -2.60 6.42 9.92
N ALA A 27 -3.76 6.78 9.38
CA ALA A 27 -4.60 7.83 9.95
C ALA A 27 -5.07 7.46 11.37
N MET A 28 -5.50 6.22 11.58
CA MET A 28 -5.88 5.71 12.91
C MET A 28 -4.71 5.69 13.89
N PHE A 29 -3.52 5.28 13.43
CA PHE A 29 -2.28 5.34 14.20
C PHE A 29 -1.96 6.79 14.61
N LEU A 30 -2.04 7.75 13.68
CA LEU A 30 -1.76 9.15 13.97
C LEU A 30 -2.76 9.74 14.97
N VAL A 31 -4.07 9.48 14.79
CA VAL A 31 -5.10 9.95 15.73
C VAL A 31 -4.91 9.34 17.11
N SER A 32 -4.66 8.03 17.21
CA SER A 32 -4.43 7.37 18.49
C SER A 32 -3.15 7.86 19.18
N ALA A 33 -2.06 8.06 18.44
CA ALA A 33 -0.82 8.63 18.96
C ALA A 33 -1.01 10.05 19.50
N LEU A 34 -1.70 10.93 18.75
CA LEU A 34 -2.01 12.29 19.19
C LEU A 34 -2.93 12.30 20.43
N THR A 35 -3.89 11.37 20.49
CA THR A 35 -4.78 11.22 21.65
C THR A 35 -4.01 10.74 22.88
N ALA A 36 -3.04 9.84 22.72
CA ALA A 36 -2.17 9.37 23.81
C ALA A 36 -1.35 10.52 24.41
N LEU A 37 -0.82 11.41 23.56
CA LEU A 37 -0.08 12.59 24.01
C LEU A 37 -0.98 13.60 24.75
N SER A 38 -2.25 13.69 24.38
CA SER A 38 -3.20 14.68 24.93
C SER A 38 -3.87 14.22 26.23
N PHE A 39 -4.05 12.91 26.44
CA PHE A 39 -4.80 12.34 27.57
C PHE A 39 -3.98 11.30 28.36
N PRO A 40 -2.99 11.73 29.16
CA PRO A 40 -2.07 10.84 29.86
C PRO A 40 -2.73 9.91 30.89
N ARG A 41 -3.97 10.19 31.31
CA ARG A 41 -4.73 9.36 32.26
C ARG A 41 -5.33 8.09 31.62
N LEU A 42 -5.49 8.06 30.30
CA LEU A 42 -6.00 6.90 29.54
C LEU A 42 -4.87 6.12 28.85
N ASN A 43 -3.63 6.31 29.33
CA ASN A 43 -2.41 5.96 28.61
C ASN A 43 -2.35 4.50 28.15
N PHE A 44 -2.64 3.52 29.02
CA PHE A 44 -2.41 2.11 28.68
C PHE A 44 -3.29 1.61 27.52
N LEU A 45 -4.58 1.95 27.52
CA LEU A 45 -5.50 1.55 26.46
C LEU A 45 -5.15 2.24 25.14
N ILE A 46 -4.87 3.55 25.17
CA ILE A 46 -4.54 4.31 23.97
C ILE A 46 -3.18 3.89 23.41
N LEU A 47 -2.19 3.59 24.26
CA LEU A 47 -0.90 3.03 23.85
C LEU A 47 -1.08 1.66 23.16
N SER A 48 -1.91 0.79 23.72
CA SER A 48 -2.19 -0.53 23.14
C SER A 48 -2.84 -0.41 21.76
N LEU A 49 -3.81 0.52 21.60
CA LEU A 49 -4.44 0.82 20.31
C LEU A 49 -3.44 1.42 19.32
N THR A 50 -2.59 2.34 19.78
CA THR A 50 -1.55 2.97 18.96
C THR A 50 -0.58 1.91 18.42
N LEU A 51 -0.12 1.00 19.27
CA LEU A 51 0.74 -0.12 18.85
C LEU A 51 0.02 -1.03 17.85
N CYS A 52 -1.24 -1.38 18.11
CA CYS A 52 -2.05 -2.20 17.21
C CYS A 52 -2.18 -1.57 15.81
N PHE A 53 -2.58 -0.30 15.73
CA PHE A 53 -2.67 0.40 14.45
C PHE A 53 -1.32 0.58 13.77
N GLY A 54 -0.25 0.78 14.55
CA GLY A 54 1.12 0.79 14.03
C GLY A 54 1.49 -0.52 13.34
N PHE A 55 1.24 -1.67 13.99
CA PHE A 55 1.49 -2.98 13.38
C PHE A 55 0.62 -3.24 12.15
N LEU A 56 -0.66 -2.87 12.19
CA LEU A 56 -1.56 -3.00 11.03
C LEU A 56 -1.10 -2.13 9.86
N TRP A 57 -0.66 -0.90 10.12
CA TRP A 57 -0.10 -0.02 9.11
C TRP A 57 1.17 -0.61 8.47
N ILE A 58 2.10 -1.10 9.28
CA ILE A 58 3.33 -1.75 8.78
C ILE A 58 2.98 -2.98 7.94
N GLY A 59 2.08 -3.85 8.43
CA GLY A 59 1.66 -5.06 7.74
C GLY A 59 1.00 -4.78 6.39
N THR A 60 0.02 -3.88 6.36
CA THR A 60 -0.68 -3.49 5.12
C THR A 60 0.24 -2.80 4.10
N THR A 61 1.18 -1.97 4.57
CA THR A 61 2.22 -1.36 3.71
C THR A 61 3.13 -2.42 3.09
N SER A 62 3.53 -3.42 3.87
CA SER A 62 4.37 -4.54 3.39
C SER A 62 3.65 -5.37 2.33
N VAL A 63 2.38 -5.73 2.57
CA VAL A 63 1.55 -6.47 1.58
C VAL A 63 1.35 -5.64 0.31
N SER A 64 1.03 -4.36 0.44
CA SER A 64 0.91 -3.44 -0.71
C SER A 64 2.21 -3.40 -1.53
N ARG A 65 3.37 -3.26 -0.88
CA ARG A 65 4.67 -3.33 -1.56
C ARG A 65 4.86 -4.66 -2.30
N HIS A 66 4.50 -5.77 -1.66
CA HIS A 66 4.64 -7.09 -2.28
C HIS A 66 3.79 -7.21 -3.55
N CYS A 67 2.53 -6.76 -3.51
CA CYS A 67 1.65 -6.74 -4.69
C CYS A 67 2.23 -5.86 -5.81
N LEU A 68 2.79 -4.68 -5.48
CA LEU A 68 3.44 -3.82 -6.46
C LEU A 68 4.64 -4.50 -7.12
N VAL A 69 5.47 -5.17 -6.32
CA VAL A 69 6.67 -5.84 -6.81
C VAL A 69 6.31 -6.97 -7.75
N GLN A 70 5.37 -7.82 -7.35
CA GLN A 70 4.87 -8.90 -8.19
C GLN A 70 4.28 -8.34 -9.49
N LEU A 71 3.41 -7.33 -9.41
CA LEU A 71 2.79 -6.74 -10.59
C LEU A 71 3.82 -6.20 -11.58
N LYS A 72 4.86 -5.51 -11.09
CA LYS A 72 5.96 -5.00 -11.92
C LYS A 72 6.76 -6.12 -12.58
N GLN A 73 7.02 -7.22 -11.87
CA GLN A 73 7.66 -8.40 -12.44
C GLN A 73 6.79 -9.04 -13.55
N TYR A 74 5.48 -9.15 -13.32
CA TYR A 74 4.54 -9.70 -14.31
C TYR A 74 4.49 -8.88 -15.61
N ILE A 75 4.53 -7.54 -15.52
CA ILE A 75 4.56 -6.66 -16.70
C ILE A 75 5.98 -6.47 -17.29
N GLY A 76 6.99 -7.20 -16.79
CA GLY A 76 8.37 -7.13 -17.28
C GLY A 76 9.10 -5.81 -16.97
N LYS A 77 8.62 -5.02 -15.99
CA LYS A 77 9.25 -3.76 -15.59
C LYS A 77 10.16 -3.93 -14.39
N LYS A 78 11.34 -3.31 -14.46
CA LYS A 78 12.24 -3.20 -13.30
C LYS A 78 11.71 -2.14 -12.33
N ILE A 79 11.81 -2.42 -11.03
CA ILE A 79 11.47 -1.48 -9.97
C ILE A 79 12.69 -0.62 -9.68
N GLY A 80 12.55 0.70 -9.81
CA GLY A 80 13.60 1.63 -9.43
C GLY A 80 13.74 1.71 -7.90
N LEU A 81 14.95 2.02 -7.41
CA LEU A 81 15.21 2.22 -5.98
C LEU A 81 14.28 3.27 -5.36
N LEU A 82 14.07 4.39 -6.06
CA LEU A 82 13.16 5.47 -5.63
C LEU A 82 11.72 4.99 -5.53
N GLU A 83 11.27 4.16 -6.47
CA GLU A 83 9.92 3.60 -6.46
C GLU A 83 9.76 2.63 -5.29
N PHE A 84 10.77 1.79 -5.02
CA PHE A 84 10.79 0.91 -3.86
C PHE A 84 10.76 1.68 -2.53
N VAL A 85 11.57 2.73 -2.37
CA VAL A 85 11.58 3.56 -1.16
C VAL A 85 10.27 4.35 -1.01
N SER A 86 9.68 4.82 -2.11
CA SER A 86 8.41 5.56 -2.10
C SER A 86 7.25 4.75 -1.52
N THR A 87 7.31 3.41 -1.58
CA THR A 87 6.32 2.55 -0.94
C THR A 87 6.34 2.60 0.59
N GLN A 88 7.39 3.15 1.23
CA GLN A 88 7.34 3.45 2.67
C GLN A 88 6.42 4.62 2.99
N PHE A 89 6.25 5.53 2.01
CA PHE A 89 5.34 6.68 2.09
C PHE A 89 4.01 6.38 1.41
N VAL A 90 3.56 5.11 1.40
CA VAL A 90 2.31 4.72 0.72
C VAL A 90 1.14 5.55 1.25
N PHE A 91 1.11 5.91 2.53
CA PHE A 91 0.06 6.74 3.11
C PHE A 91 -0.11 8.11 2.41
N ALA A 92 0.97 8.68 1.87
CA ALA A 92 0.94 9.97 1.16
C ALA A 92 0.97 9.82 -0.36
N LEU A 93 1.73 8.84 -0.87
CA LEU A 93 2.00 8.67 -2.30
C LEU A 93 1.09 7.67 -2.98
N PHE A 94 0.24 6.94 -2.25
CA PHE A 94 -0.69 5.96 -2.81
C PHE A 94 -1.47 6.44 -4.04
N PRO A 95 -2.12 7.62 -4.06
CA PRO A 95 -2.88 8.03 -5.25
C PRO A 95 -1.99 8.24 -6.48
N LEU A 96 -0.75 8.69 -6.30
CA LEU A 96 0.21 8.88 -7.38
C LEU A 96 0.73 7.53 -7.89
N ILE A 97 1.19 6.67 -6.98
CA ILE A 97 1.73 5.35 -7.32
C ILE A 97 0.64 4.49 -7.97
N TYR A 98 -0.58 4.48 -7.43
CA TYR A 98 -1.70 3.73 -7.99
C TYR A 98 -2.07 4.21 -9.41
N ARG A 99 -2.14 5.53 -9.63
CA ARG A 99 -2.42 6.08 -10.96
C ARG A 99 -1.35 5.70 -11.98
N GLN A 100 -0.08 5.77 -11.59
CA GLN A 100 1.02 5.36 -12.44
C GLN A 100 0.92 3.86 -12.75
N LEU A 101 0.77 3.02 -11.73
CA LEU A 101 0.66 1.57 -11.85
C LEU A 101 -0.51 1.15 -12.77
N LYS A 102 -1.68 1.80 -12.62
CA LYS A 102 -2.84 1.57 -13.50
C LYS A 102 -2.54 1.89 -14.96
N LYS A 103 -1.84 2.99 -15.24
CA LYS A 103 -1.43 3.35 -16.62
C LYS A 103 -0.48 2.30 -17.18
N GLU A 104 0.46 1.82 -16.38
CA GLU A 104 1.42 0.80 -16.83
C GLU A 104 0.75 -0.54 -17.16
N VAL A 105 -0.21 -0.98 -16.33
CA VAL A 105 -1.01 -2.19 -16.60
C VAL A 105 -1.83 -2.03 -17.88
N ALA A 106 -2.48 -0.88 -18.08
CA ALA A 106 -3.27 -0.63 -19.29
C ALA A 106 -2.41 -0.63 -20.56
N LEU A 107 -1.20 -0.06 -20.51
CA LEU A 107 -0.25 -0.11 -21.63
C LEU A 107 0.18 -1.54 -21.95
N TYR A 108 0.44 -2.37 -20.93
CA TYR A 108 0.80 -3.78 -21.11
C TYR A 108 -0.34 -4.58 -21.77
N GLN A 109 -1.58 -4.39 -21.30
CA GLN A 109 -2.76 -5.04 -21.86
C GLN A 109 -3.01 -4.62 -23.33
N GLY A 110 -2.86 -3.33 -23.65
CA GLY A 110 -3.00 -2.82 -25.02
C GLY A 110 -1.88 -3.25 -25.97
N SER A 111 -0.67 -3.53 -25.46
CA SER A 111 0.44 -4.08 -26.25
C SER A 111 0.37 -5.60 -26.46
N SER A 112 -0.53 -6.29 -25.74
CA SER A 112 -0.69 -7.76 -25.81
C SER A 112 -1.85 -8.20 -26.72
N GLN A 113 -2.54 -7.24 -27.37
CA GLN A 113 -3.54 -7.46 -28.42
C GLN A 113 -2.89 -7.30 -29.80
#